data_AF-A0A7N2LWX3-F1
#
_entry.id   AF-A0A7N2LWX3-F1
#
_cell.length_a   1.000
_cell.length_b   1.000
_cell.length_c   1.000
_cell.angle_alpha   90.00
_cell.angle_beta   90.00
_cell.angle_gamma   90.00
#
_symmetry.space_group_name_H-M   'P 1'
#
loop_
_entity.id
_entity.type
_entity.pdbx_description
1 polymer ?
#
loop_
_entity_poly.entity_id
_entity_poly.type
_entity_poly.pdbx_seq_one_letter_code
_entity_poly.pdbx_strand_id
1 'polypeptide(L)'
;MTFSSIASPRLGEVTAQEALELLIELAGTEPRFLRRQLVDVVGSMLQILEAKSLEENTRHLSIEFVITLAEARERAPGMMRKLPQFIQRLFAVLMNMLLDVEDDPAWHNAETEDEDAGETSNYAFGQECLDRLSISLGGNTIVPVASELFPAFLATPEWEEPFFLKYFLKYFLKFFNSAVCHVCIFRL
;
A
#
# COMPACT_ATOMS: atom_id res chain seq x y z
N MET A 1 -45.51 3.93 5.18
CA MET A 1 -44.23 3.32 5.61
C MET A 1 -43.24 3.53 4.48
N THR A 2 -42.43 4.58 4.60
CA THR A 2 -41.43 4.96 3.58
C THR A 2 -40.14 4.17 3.82
N PHE A 3 -39.83 3.29 2.88
CA PHE A 3 -38.64 2.42 2.84
C PHE A 3 -37.34 3.20 2.53
N SER A 4 -37.25 4.47 2.91
CA SER A 4 -36.18 5.39 2.50
C SER A 4 -35.16 5.69 3.60
N SER A 5 -35.14 4.93 4.69
CA SER A 5 -34.28 5.22 5.85
C SER A 5 -33.33 4.09 6.29
N ILE A 6 -33.17 3.02 5.48
CA ILE A 6 -32.30 1.87 5.82
C ILE A 6 -31.02 1.79 4.98
N ALA A 7 -30.87 2.62 3.93
CA ALA A 7 -29.56 2.80 3.30
C ALA A 7 -28.67 3.69 4.19
N SER A 8 -28.26 3.14 5.33
CA SER A 8 -27.13 3.67 6.10
C SER A 8 -25.93 3.79 5.15
N PRO A 9 -25.09 4.83 5.26
CA PRO A 9 -23.81 4.90 4.54
C PRO A 9 -23.02 3.58 4.59
N ARG A 10 -23.16 2.83 5.70
CA ARG A 10 -22.54 1.51 5.90
C ARG A 10 -23.02 0.41 4.95
N LEU A 11 -24.27 0.46 4.46
CA LEU A 11 -24.75 -0.53 3.48
C LEU A 11 -24.07 -0.32 2.13
N GLY A 12 -23.80 0.94 1.76
CA GLY A 12 -23.04 1.26 0.55
C GLY A 12 -21.60 0.76 0.62
N GLU A 13 -20.96 0.91 1.78
CA GLU A 13 -19.59 0.40 2.04
C GLU A 13 -19.54 -1.12 1.93
N VAL A 14 -20.46 -1.85 2.57
CA VAL A 14 -20.49 -3.32 2.51
C VAL A 14 -20.63 -3.82 1.06
N THR A 15 -21.56 -3.25 0.29
CA THR A 15 -21.72 -3.64 -1.13
C THR A 15 -20.50 -3.25 -1.97
N ALA A 16 -19.84 -2.13 -1.66
CA ALA A 16 -18.60 -1.74 -2.34
C ALA A 16 -17.47 -2.73 -2.03
N GLN A 17 -17.34 -3.17 -0.78
CA GLN A 17 -16.35 -4.15 -0.35
C GLN A 17 -16.56 -5.49 -1.07
N GLU A 18 -17.79 -6.01 -1.10
CA GLU A 18 -18.14 -7.23 -1.86
C GLU A 18 -17.78 -7.11 -3.35
N ALA A 19 -18.04 -5.96 -3.97
CA ALA A 19 -17.68 -5.72 -5.36
C ALA A 19 -16.16 -5.65 -5.59
N LEU A 20 -15.42 -5.06 -4.65
CA LEU A 20 -13.96 -4.99 -4.70
C LEU A 20 -13.32 -6.38 -4.56
N GLU A 21 -13.84 -7.23 -3.66
CA GLU A 21 -13.40 -8.62 -3.51
C GLU A 21 -13.51 -9.40 -4.83
N LEU A 22 -14.65 -9.28 -5.53
CA LEU A 22 -14.85 -9.90 -6.84
C LEU A 22 -13.91 -9.34 -7.90
N LEU A 23 -13.61 -8.04 -7.85
CA LEU A 23 -12.64 -7.41 -8.76
C LEU A 23 -11.21 -7.88 -8.49
N ILE A 24 -10.84 -8.11 -7.22
CA ILE A 24 -9.54 -8.69 -6.84
C ILE A 24 -9.44 -10.11 -7.39
N GLU A 25 -10.45 -10.95 -7.21
CA GLU A 25 -10.49 -12.30 -7.77
C GLU A 25 -10.33 -12.27 -9.30
N LEU A 26 -11.04 -11.36 -9.98
CA LEU A 26 -10.94 -11.18 -11.42
C LEU A 26 -9.54 -10.71 -11.87
N ALA A 27 -8.94 -9.76 -11.16
CA ALA A 27 -7.57 -9.31 -11.43
C ALA A 27 -6.55 -10.43 -11.22
N GLY A 28 -6.77 -11.25 -10.19
CA GLY A 28 -5.94 -12.40 -9.84
C GLY A 28 -6.10 -13.57 -10.79
N THR A 29 -7.21 -13.73 -11.49
CA THR A 29 -7.47 -14.86 -12.40
C THR A 29 -7.32 -14.48 -13.88
N GLU A 30 -7.99 -13.42 -14.33
CA GLU A 30 -8.04 -12.95 -15.72
C GLU A 30 -7.77 -11.43 -15.83
N PRO A 31 -6.53 -10.97 -15.55
CA PRO A 31 -6.18 -9.55 -15.55
C PRO A 31 -6.41 -8.85 -16.90
N ARG A 32 -6.34 -9.59 -18.02
CA ARG A 32 -6.48 -9.01 -19.36
C ARG A 32 -7.90 -8.53 -19.65
N PHE A 33 -8.89 -9.00 -18.89
CA PHE A 33 -10.26 -8.50 -18.95
C PHE A 33 -10.31 -6.97 -18.79
N LEU A 34 -9.48 -6.44 -17.89
CA LEU A 34 -9.44 -5.02 -17.55
C LEU A 34 -8.60 -4.18 -18.52
N ARG A 35 -7.95 -4.78 -19.53
CA ARG A 35 -6.95 -4.10 -20.38
C ARG A 35 -7.45 -2.82 -21.06
N ARG A 36 -8.74 -2.76 -21.43
CA ARG A 36 -9.34 -1.61 -22.12
C ARG A 36 -9.70 -0.47 -21.16
N GLN A 37 -10.19 -0.79 -19.97
CA GLN A 37 -10.63 0.17 -18.95
C GLN A 37 -9.62 0.35 -17.82
N LEU A 38 -8.42 -0.21 -17.95
CA LEU A 38 -7.42 -0.29 -16.88
C LEU A 38 -7.14 1.06 -16.22
N VAL A 39 -6.98 2.11 -17.03
CA VAL A 39 -6.68 3.46 -16.53
C VAL A 39 -7.83 4.01 -15.70
N ASP A 40 -9.07 3.79 -16.13
CA ASP A 40 -10.27 4.28 -15.43
C ASP A 40 -10.52 3.52 -14.13
N VAL A 41 -10.37 2.18 -14.18
CA VAL A 41 -10.59 1.32 -13.01
C VAL A 41 -9.52 1.60 -11.96
N VAL A 42 -8.24 1.59 -12.33
CA VAL A 42 -7.16 1.88 -11.37
C VAL A 42 -7.23 3.33 -10.90
N GLY A 43 -7.63 4.27 -11.78
CA GLY A 43 -7.90 5.66 -11.39
C GLY A 43 -8.99 5.79 -10.33
N SER A 44 -10.04 4.98 -10.42
CA SER A 44 -11.10 4.92 -9.41
C SER A 44 -10.58 4.33 -8.10
N MET A 45 -9.75 3.27 -8.15
CA MET A 45 -9.13 2.69 -6.94
C MET A 45 -8.24 3.68 -6.22
N LEU A 46 -7.48 4.50 -6.96
CA LEU A 46 -6.68 5.57 -6.36
C LEU A 46 -7.53 6.63 -5.65
N GLN A 47 -8.70 6.95 -6.18
CA GLN A 47 -9.62 7.88 -5.51
C GLN A 47 -10.17 7.28 -4.22
N ILE A 48 -10.50 5.97 -4.23
CA ILE A 48 -11.01 5.27 -3.05
C ILE A 48 -9.95 5.21 -1.95
N LEU A 49 -8.73 4.82 -2.27
CA LEU A 49 -7.66 4.70 -1.26
C LEU A 49 -7.21 6.05 -0.67
N GLU A 50 -7.39 7.17 -1.38
CA GLU A 50 -7.11 8.52 -0.86
C GLU A 50 -8.31 9.14 -0.11
N ALA A 51 -9.49 8.54 -0.21
CA ALA A 51 -10.71 9.04 0.42
C ALA A 51 -10.76 8.68 1.91
N LYS A 52 -10.16 9.54 2.75
CA LYS A 52 -10.16 9.41 4.22
C LYS A 52 -11.55 9.33 4.87
N SER A 53 -12.61 9.69 4.14
CA SER A 53 -14.00 9.57 4.60
C SER A 53 -14.56 8.15 4.53
N LEU A 54 -13.90 7.24 3.80
CA LEU A 54 -14.32 5.84 3.66
C LEU A 54 -13.74 4.98 4.76
N GLU A 55 -14.35 3.82 5.00
CA GLU A 55 -13.85 2.83 5.95
C GLU A 55 -12.47 2.30 5.54
N GLU A 56 -11.64 1.95 6.54
CA GLU A 56 -10.29 1.42 6.32
C GLU A 56 -10.30 0.19 5.41
N ASN A 57 -11.19 -0.77 5.67
CA ASN A 57 -11.33 -1.99 4.90
C ASN A 57 -11.58 -1.71 3.40
N THR A 58 -12.43 -0.72 3.08
CA THR A 58 -12.71 -0.34 1.68
C THR A 58 -11.47 0.21 0.97
N ARG A 59 -10.66 0.99 1.70
CA ARG A 59 -9.37 1.50 1.16
C ARG A 59 -8.37 0.36 0.99
N HIS A 60 -8.30 -0.56 1.96
CA HIS A 60 -7.43 -1.74 1.90
C HIS A 60 -7.77 -2.64 0.71
N LEU A 61 -9.05 -2.94 0.46
CA LEU A 61 -9.47 -3.72 -0.71
C LEU A 61 -9.12 -3.01 -2.03
N SER A 62 -9.20 -1.68 -2.08
CA SER A 62 -8.79 -0.92 -3.27
C SER A 62 -7.28 -0.99 -3.51
N ILE A 63 -6.47 -0.99 -2.45
CA ILE A 63 -5.02 -1.22 -2.53
C ILE A 63 -4.74 -2.64 -3.00
N GLU A 64 -5.39 -3.63 -2.38
CA GLU A 64 -5.22 -5.05 -2.69
C GLU A 64 -5.49 -5.35 -4.17
N PHE A 65 -6.53 -4.72 -4.74
CA PHE A 65 -6.80 -4.81 -6.18
C PHE A 65 -5.62 -4.33 -7.04
N VAL A 66 -5.02 -3.18 -6.69
CA VAL A 66 -3.91 -2.63 -7.46
C VAL A 66 -2.63 -3.47 -7.28
N ILE A 67 -2.37 -3.98 -6.08
CA ILE A 67 -1.28 -4.92 -5.80
C ILE A 67 -1.45 -6.20 -6.61
N THR A 68 -2.65 -6.80 -6.58
CA THR A 68 -2.99 -8.00 -7.35
C THR A 68 -2.74 -7.82 -8.85
N LEU A 69 -3.08 -6.65 -9.41
CA LEU A 69 -2.78 -6.32 -10.80
C LEU A 69 -1.27 -6.20 -11.06
N ALA A 70 -0.50 -5.66 -10.12
CA ALA A 70 0.95 -5.57 -10.22
C ALA A 70 1.60 -6.97 -10.19
N GLU A 71 1.13 -7.86 -9.33
CA GLU A 71 1.57 -9.27 -9.24
C GLU A 71 1.24 -10.05 -10.52
N ALA A 72 0.10 -9.76 -11.15
CA ALA A 72 -0.32 -10.41 -12.39
C ALA A 72 0.46 -9.95 -13.65
N ARG A 73 1.50 -9.12 -13.50
CA ARG A 73 2.30 -8.53 -14.60
C ARG A 73 2.84 -9.55 -15.60
N GLU A 74 3.24 -10.74 -15.16
CA GLU A 74 3.75 -11.79 -16.05
C GLU A 74 2.67 -12.34 -16.99
N ARG A 75 1.42 -12.42 -16.50
CA ARG A 75 0.26 -12.88 -17.27
C ARG A 75 -0.30 -11.77 -18.16
N ALA A 76 -0.09 -10.51 -17.81
CA ALA A 76 -0.56 -9.34 -18.54
C ALA A 76 0.54 -8.29 -18.84
N PRO A 77 1.56 -8.66 -19.63
CA PRO A 77 2.68 -7.77 -19.92
C PRO A 77 2.21 -6.50 -20.65
N GLY A 78 2.70 -5.36 -20.19
CA GLY A 78 2.42 -4.04 -20.77
C GLY A 78 1.20 -3.31 -20.18
N MET A 79 0.39 -3.94 -19.33
CA MET A 79 -0.67 -3.25 -18.60
C MET A 79 -0.09 -2.25 -17.58
N MET A 80 0.87 -2.67 -16.76
CA MET A 80 1.54 -1.80 -15.78
C MET A 80 2.29 -0.62 -16.41
N ARG A 81 2.74 -0.74 -17.67
CA ARG A 81 3.39 0.36 -18.40
C ARG A 81 2.45 1.54 -18.68
N LYS A 82 1.14 1.30 -18.69
CA LYS A 82 0.13 2.36 -18.83
C LYS A 82 -0.12 3.12 -17.53
N LEU A 83 0.47 2.66 -16.42
CA LEU A 83 0.16 3.14 -15.09
C LEU A 83 1.37 3.74 -14.33
N PRO A 84 2.26 4.56 -14.95
CA PRO A 84 3.46 5.05 -14.26
C PRO A 84 3.15 5.97 -13.06
N GLN A 85 2.18 6.87 -13.18
CA GLN A 85 1.81 7.77 -12.08
C GLN A 85 1.09 7.07 -10.92
N PHE A 86 0.57 5.87 -11.16
CA PHE A 86 -0.17 5.12 -10.16
C PHE A 86 0.78 4.48 -9.15
N ILE A 87 1.95 4.03 -9.60
CA ILE A 87 2.95 3.42 -8.72
C ILE A 87 3.46 4.43 -7.70
N GLN A 88 3.73 5.67 -8.13
CA GLN A 88 4.17 6.72 -7.21
C GLN A 88 3.10 7.07 -6.17
N ARG A 89 1.83 7.20 -6.58
CA ARG A 89 0.71 7.50 -5.66
C ARG A 89 0.45 6.35 -4.68
N LEU A 90 0.41 5.12 -5.19
CA LEU A 90 0.26 3.93 -4.35
C LEU A 90 1.41 3.83 -3.34
N PHE A 91 2.65 4.00 -3.78
CA PHE A 91 3.82 3.99 -2.90
C PHE A 91 3.68 5.05 -1.80
N ALA A 92 3.31 6.29 -2.15
CA ALA A 92 3.09 7.34 -1.16
C ALA A 92 1.98 7.00 -0.15
N VAL A 93 0.88 6.39 -0.59
CA VAL A 93 -0.21 5.97 0.31
C VAL A 93 0.26 4.89 1.27
N LEU A 94 0.97 3.87 0.77
CA LEU A 94 1.49 2.82 1.63
C LEU A 94 2.55 3.35 2.60
N MET A 95 3.40 4.29 2.17
CA MET A 95 4.33 4.99 3.06
C MET A 95 3.61 5.77 4.17
N ASN A 96 2.47 6.38 3.88
CA ASN A 96 1.65 7.03 4.91
C ASN A 96 1.03 6.03 5.88
N MET A 97 0.74 4.79 5.47
CA MET A 97 0.26 3.73 6.38
C MET A 97 1.35 3.30 7.37
N LEU A 98 2.62 3.39 6.97
CA LEU A 98 3.74 3.11 7.88
C LEU A 98 3.94 4.19 8.96
N LEU A 99 3.21 5.31 8.87
CA LEU A 99 3.13 6.34 9.90
C LEU A 99 1.98 6.08 10.89
N ASP A 100 1.22 5.00 10.72
CA ASP A 100 0.13 4.65 11.62
C ASP A 100 0.64 3.70 12.70
N VAL A 101 1.42 4.23 13.64
CA VAL A 101 2.01 3.48 14.76
C VAL A 101 1.61 4.10 16.10
N GLU A 102 1.49 3.27 17.13
CA GLU A 102 1.20 3.70 18.49
C GLU A 102 2.49 3.82 19.31
N ASP A 103 2.55 4.81 20.22
CA ASP A 103 3.65 4.95 21.18
C ASP A 103 3.50 3.90 22.30
N ASP A 104 4.01 2.70 22.04
CA ASP A 104 3.95 1.57 22.98
C ASP A 104 5.16 1.58 23.94
N PRO A 105 4.94 1.70 25.26
CA PRO A 105 6.01 1.59 26.27
C PRO A 105 6.79 0.27 26.24
N ALA A 106 6.19 -0.82 25.75
CA ALA A 106 6.86 -2.11 25.59
C ALA A 106 8.04 -2.00 24.61
N TRP A 107 7.94 -1.14 23.60
CA TRP A 107 9.03 -0.87 22.66
C TRP A 107 10.23 -0.17 23.31
N HIS A 108 9.97 0.74 24.26
CA HIS A 108 11.02 1.52 24.94
C HIS A 108 11.79 0.72 26.00
N ASN A 109 11.20 -0.38 26.49
CA ASN A 109 11.69 -1.12 27.65
C ASN A 109 12.11 -2.57 27.35
N ALA A 110 12.09 -3.00 26.09
CA ALA A 110 12.31 -4.38 25.72
C ALA A 110 13.81 -4.77 25.79
N GLU A 111 14.18 -5.59 26.78
CA GLU A 111 15.44 -6.38 26.77
C GLU A 111 15.42 -7.49 25.70
N THR A 112 14.24 -7.77 25.14
CA THR A 112 13.99 -8.63 23.98
C THR A 112 13.10 -7.85 23.02
N GLU A 113 13.56 -7.60 21.79
CA GLU A 113 12.79 -6.94 20.71
C GLU A 113 11.43 -7.66 20.53
N ASP A 114 10.35 -7.11 21.08
CA ASP A 114 9.02 -7.49 20.66
C ASP A 114 8.80 -6.85 19.29
N GLU A 115 8.98 -7.65 18.24
CA GLU A 115 8.99 -7.16 16.87
C GLU A 115 7.66 -6.47 16.49
N ASP A 116 6.54 -6.72 17.18
CA ASP A 116 5.24 -6.18 16.76
C ASP A 116 4.71 -5.05 17.68
N ALA A 117 5.42 -4.68 18.76
CA ALA A 117 4.92 -3.67 19.68
C ALA A 117 4.76 -2.30 19.00
N GLY A 118 3.60 -1.66 19.18
CA GLY A 118 3.22 -0.40 18.53
C GLY A 118 2.78 -0.50 17.06
N GLU A 119 2.79 -1.68 16.44
CA GLU A 119 2.30 -1.88 15.06
C GLU A 119 0.76 -1.94 15.02
N THR A 120 0.13 -1.06 14.22
CA THR A 120 -1.32 -1.11 13.98
C THR A 120 -1.67 -2.06 12.83
N SER A 121 -2.96 -2.37 12.66
CA SER A 121 -3.46 -3.13 11.50
C SER A 121 -3.08 -2.47 10.16
N ASN A 122 -3.17 -1.14 10.11
CA ASN A 122 -2.90 -0.36 8.93
C ASN A 122 -1.40 -0.32 8.62
N TYR A 123 -0.54 -0.23 9.64
CA TYR A 123 0.91 -0.37 9.49
C TYR A 123 1.28 -1.73 8.91
N ALA A 124 0.81 -2.82 9.53
CA ALA A 124 1.12 -4.18 9.11
C ALA A 124 0.66 -4.44 7.65
N PHE A 125 -0.56 -4.00 7.31
CA PHE A 125 -1.09 -4.09 5.96
C PHE A 125 -0.26 -3.30 4.94
N GLY A 126 0.10 -2.05 5.28
CA GLY A 126 0.95 -1.20 4.44
C GLY A 126 2.33 -1.81 4.18
N GLN A 127 2.93 -2.39 5.23
CA GLN A 127 4.20 -3.10 5.16
C GLN A 127 4.15 -4.25 4.16
N GLU A 128 3.17 -5.14 4.31
CA GLU A 128 2.99 -6.31 3.45
C GLU A 128 2.77 -5.90 1.98
N CYS A 129 1.92 -4.91 1.76
CA CYS A 129 1.62 -4.40 0.42
C CYS A 129 2.86 -3.80 -0.27
N LEU A 130 3.70 -3.04 0.45
CA LEU A 130 4.93 -2.48 -0.12
C LEU A 130 5.95 -3.56 -0.50
N ASP A 131 6.05 -4.62 0.31
CA ASP A 131 6.96 -5.74 0.03
C ASP A 131 6.50 -6.47 -1.24
N ARG A 132 5.20 -6.81 -1.32
CA ARG A 132 4.57 -7.42 -2.50
C ARG A 132 4.70 -6.56 -3.76
N LEU A 133 4.49 -5.24 -3.64
CA LEU A 133 4.66 -4.29 -4.74
C LEU A 133 6.11 -4.27 -5.24
N SER A 134 7.06 -4.32 -4.32
CA SER A 134 8.50 -4.24 -4.62
C SER A 134 9.01 -5.48 -5.31
N ILE A 135 8.57 -6.65 -4.86
CA ILE A 135 8.83 -7.92 -5.52
C ILE A 135 8.22 -7.93 -6.94
N SER A 136 6.99 -7.47 -7.08
CA SER A 136 6.23 -7.53 -8.34
C SER A 136 6.76 -6.60 -9.44
N LEU A 137 7.19 -5.38 -9.06
CA LEU A 137 7.65 -4.37 -10.01
C LEU A 137 9.17 -4.30 -10.15
N GLY A 138 9.90 -4.83 -9.16
CA GLY A 138 11.35 -4.87 -9.10
C GLY A 138 12.01 -3.51 -8.80
N GLY A 139 13.26 -3.58 -8.33
CA GLY A 139 14.03 -2.41 -7.89
C GLY A 139 14.20 -1.31 -8.95
N ASN A 140 14.28 -1.65 -10.24
CA ASN A 140 14.40 -0.65 -11.32
C ASN A 140 13.19 0.29 -11.42
N THR A 141 12.02 -0.14 -10.94
CA THR A 141 10.81 0.68 -10.91
C THR A 141 10.67 1.39 -9.56
N ILE A 142 10.94 0.67 -8.47
CA ILE A 142 10.66 1.14 -7.12
C ILE A 142 11.74 2.06 -6.56
N VAL A 143 13.02 1.80 -6.82
CA VAL A 143 14.13 2.62 -6.30
C VAL A 143 14.05 4.08 -6.77
N PRO A 144 13.74 4.39 -8.05
CA PRO A 144 13.53 5.77 -8.47
C PRO A 144 12.36 6.45 -7.75
N VAL A 145 11.24 5.75 -7.57
CA VAL A 145 10.04 6.27 -6.87
C VAL A 145 10.36 6.56 -5.41
N ALA A 146 11.03 5.63 -4.72
CA ALA A 146 11.46 5.79 -3.34
C ALA A 146 12.43 6.97 -3.17
N SER A 147 13.43 7.07 -4.06
CA SER A 147 14.41 8.17 -4.06
C SER A 147 13.76 9.54 -4.21
N GLU A 148 12.66 9.64 -4.97
CA GLU A 148 11.92 10.89 -5.16
C GLU A 148 11.06 11.26 -3.94
N LEU A 149 10.44 10.27 -3.30
CA LEU A 149 9.48 10.51 -2.21
C LEU A 149 10.14 10.62 -0.83
N PHE A 150 11.20 9.87 -0.56
CA PHE A 150 11.81 9.83 0.77
C PHE A 150 12.29 11.19 1.30
N PRO A 151 12.89 12.09 0.51
CA PRO A 151 13.28 13.40 1.02
C PRO A 151 12.10 14.20 1.57
N ALA A 152 10.91 14.07 0.97
CA ALA A 152 9.71 14.76 1.44
C ALA A 152 9.19 14.14 2.75
N PHE A 153 9.21 12.80 2.87
CA PHE A 153 8.86 12.12 4.11
C PHE A 153 9.83 12.50 5.24
N LEU A 154 11.14 12.39 5.04
CA LEU A 154 12.15 12.73 6.05
C LEU A 154 12.13 14.20 6.50
N ALA A 155 11.51 15.09 5.73
CA ALA A 155 11.35 16.50 6.07
C ALA A 155 10.08 16.82 6.87
N THR A 156 9.18 15.85 7.09
CA THR A 156 7.96 16.08 7.87
C THR A 156 8.23 16.02 9.39
N PRO A 157 7.59 16.89 10.21
CA PRO A 157 7.89 17.00 11.64
C PRO A 157 7.53 15.75 12.45
N GLU A 158 6.61 14.92 11.95
CA GLU A 158 6.25 13.62 12.52
C GLU A 158 7.47 12.68 12.67
N TRP A 159 8.54 12.93 11.90
CA TRP A 159 9.79 12.16 11.91
C TRP A 159 10.81 12.64 12.93
N GLU A 160 10.60 13.82 13.54
CA GLU A 160 11.44 14.30 14.64
C GLU A 160 11.17 13.51 15.93
N GLU A 161 10.02 12.85 16.01
CA GLU A 161 9.67 11.97 17.11
C GLU A 161 10.53 10.69 17.10
N PRO A 162 11.30 10.40 18.18
CA PRO A 162 12.28 9.32 18.19
C PRO A 162 11.74 7.92 17.91
N PHE A 163 10.45 7.67 18.14
CA PHE A 163 9.84 6.37 17.87
C PHE A 163 9.57 6.18 16.37
N PHE A 164 9.02 7.18 15.67
CA PHE A 164 8.78 7.12 14.21
C PHE A 164 10.06 6.83 13.42
N LEU A 165 11.16 7.51 13.75
CA LEU A 165 12.45 7.27 13.11
C LEU A 165 12.93 5.82 13.33
N LYS A 166 12.68 5.23 14.50
CA LYS A 166 13.04 3.84 14.81
C LYS A 166 12.20 2.83 14.01
N TYR A 167 10.88 2.98 13.93
CA TYR A 167 10.01 2.11 13.14
C TYR A 167 10.34 2.16 11.65
N PHE A 168 10.59 3.36 11.14
CA PHE A 168 11.00 3.49 9.75
C PHE A 168 12.40 3.01 9.48
N LEU A 169 13.39 3.21 10.35
CA LEU A 169 14.71 2.62 10.12
C LEU A 169 14.63 1.09 10.13
N LYS A 170 13.82 0.49 11.00
CA LYS A 170 13.52 -0.94 10.98
C LYS A 170 12.92 -1.36 9.64
N TYR A 171 11.87 -0.68 9.19
CA TYR A 171 11.25 -0.98 7.91
C TYR A 171 12.17 -0.73 6.72
N PHE A 172 12.83 0.42 6.66
CA PHE A 172 13.74 0.83 5.60
C PHE A 172 14.89 -0.16 5.47
N LEU A 173 15.50 -0.60 6.58
CA LEU A 173 16.53 -1.64 6.53
C LEU A 173 15.97 -2.97 6.01
N LYS A 174 14.77 -3.38 6.45
CA LYS A 174 14.09 -4.59 5.96
C LYS A 174 13.74 -4.49 4.47
N PHE A 175 13.22 -3.36 4.03
CA PHE A 175 12.83 -3.03 2.67
C PHE A 175 14.04 -3.01 1.73
N PHE A 176 15.14 -2.38 2.12
CA PHE A 176 16.39 -2.44 1.35
C PHE A 176 16.97 -3.87 1.34
N ASN A 177 16.96 -4.59 2.46
CA ASN A 177 17.45 -5.97 2.48
C ASN A 177 16.59 -6.93 1.63
N SER A 178 15.28 -6.69 1.51
CA SER A 178 14.32 -7.50 0.74
C SER A 178 14.29 -7.12 -0.75
N ALA A 179 14.06 -5.84 -1.05
CA ALA A 179 13.86 -5.34 -2.41
C ALA A 179 15.18 -5.06 -3.17
N VAL A 180 16.29 -4.85 -2.46
CA VAL A 180 17.55 -4.34 -3.05
C VAL A 180 18.67 -5.38 -3.09
N CYS A 181 18.57 -6.49 -2.32
CA CYS A 181 19.58 -7.57 -2.32
C CYS A 181 19.84 -8.20 -3.71
N HIS A 182 18.89 -8.13 -4.64
CA HIS A 182 19.09 -8.65 -6.00
C HIS A 182 19.65 -7.65 -7.02
N VAL A 183 19.71 -6.33 -6.73
CA VAL A 183 20.04 -5.32 -7.76
C VAL A 183 21.05 -4.25 -7.35
N CYS A 184 21.17 -3.80 -6.08
CA CYS A 184 22.00 -2.61 -5.79
C CYS A 184 23.21 -2.77 -4.86
N ILE A 185 23.62 -3.98 -4.47
CA ILE A 185 24.89 -4.16 -3.70
C ILE A 185 26.15 -3.76 -4.52
N PHE A 186 26.04 -3.41 -5.81
CA PHE A 186 27.20 -3.01 -6.63
C PHE A 186 27.26 -1.54 -7.10
N ARG A 187 26.39 -0.63 -6.64
CA ARG A 187 26.46 0.79 -7.06
C ARG A 187 26.04 1.83 -6.00
N LEU A 188 26.60 1.74 -4.80
CA LEU A 188 26.85 2.92 -3.96
C LEU A 188 28.34 2.94 -3.60
#